data_AF-A0ABD3V2P3-F1
#
_entry.id   AF-A0ABD3V2P3-F1
#
_cell.length_a   1.000
_cell.length_b   1.000
_cell.length_c   1.000
_cell.angle_alpha   90.00
_cell.angle_beta   90.00
_cell.angle_gamma   90.00
#
_symmetry.space_group_name_H-M   'P 1'
#
loop_
_entity.id
_entity.type
_entity.pdbx_description
1 polymer ?
#
loop_
_entity_poly.entity_id
_entity_poly.type
_entity_poly.pdbx_seq_one_letter_code
_entity_poly.pdbx_strand_id
1 'polypeptide(L)'
;MSNQHRELKENDVPGAKLVYSLVEQHSDCQLQRWLACRSLPKTGNRSELIDRVNNCIKCGADKDIAVNIDGGKWYDKKLEDLKKLYTTPTKQLPYKPLNGWETFPSCDIPKHFN
;
A
#
# COMPACT_ATOMS: atom_id res chain seq x y z
N MET A 1 -0.87 13.95 -7.84
CA MET A 1 -1.34 13.10 -6.72
C MET A 1 -0.65 11.75 -6.86
N SER A 2 0.26 11.40 -5.95
CA SER A 2 1.09 10.19 -6.07
C SER A 2 0.28 8.91 -5.85
N ASN A 3 0.32 7.96 -6.80
CA ASN A 3 -0.45 6.70 -6.82
C ASN A 3 -0.01 5.65 -5.78
N GLN A 4 0.94 5.97 -4.91
CA GLN A 4 1.65 5.05 -4.01
C GLN A 4 0.75 4.36 -2.96
N HIS A 5 -0.47 4.86 -2.70
CA HIS A 5 -1.40 4.21 -1.78
C HIS A 5 -2.17 3.03 -2.38
N ARG A 6 -2.14 2.85 -3.71
CA ARG A 6 -2.93 1.81 -4.41
C ARG A 6 -2.14 0.54 -4.72
N GLU A 7 -0.84 0.52 -4.51
CA GLU A 7 0.00 -0.66 -4.79
C GLU A 7 -0.18 -1.70 -3.68
N LEU A 8 -0.27 -2.99 -4.04
CA LEU A 8 -0.24 -4.09 -3.07
C LEU A 8 1.18 -4.31 -2.57
N LYS A 9 1.31 -4.52 -1.26
CA LYS A 9 2.58 -4.86 -0.58
C LYS A 9 2.55 -6.33 -0.16
N GLU A 10 3.71 -6.87 0.19
CA GLU A 10 3.85 -8.27 0.60
C GLU A 10 2.97 -8.67 1.80
N ASN A 11 2.62 -7.71 2.67
CA ASN A 11 1.76 -7.94 3.82
C ASN A 11 0.26 -7.98 3.47
N ASP A 12 -0.13 -7.46 2.31
CA ASP A 12 -1.53 -7.42 1.89
C ASP A 12 -2.01 -8.76 1.34
N VAL A 13 -1.08 -9.58 0.83
CA VAL A 13 -1.37 -10.85 0.14
C VAL A 13 -0.68 -12.02 0.86
N PRO A 14 -1.45 -13.02 1.35
CA PRO A 14 -0.88 -14.22 1.92
C PRO A 14 0.00 -14.97 0.94
N GLY A 15 1.23 -15.26 1.37
CA GLY A 15 2.25 -15.96 0.57
C GLY A 15 3.05 -15.06 -0.38
N ALA A 16 2.83 -13.73 -0.37
CA ALA A 16 3.68 -12.79 -1.12
C ALA A 16 5.04 -12.55 -0.46
N LYS A 17 5.16 -12.82 0.85
CA LYS A 17 6.41 -12.74 1.62
C LYS A 17 7.01 -14.13 1.83
N LEU A 18 8.32 -14.27 1.65
CA LEU A 18 9.07 -15.47 2.03
C LEU A 18 9.28 -15.49 3.55
N VAL A 19 9.07 -16.66 4.15
CA VAL A 19 9.19 -16.85 5.61
C VAL A 19 10.65 -17.02 6.01
N TYR A 20 11.40 -17.77 5.21
CA TYR A 20 12.81 -18.04 5.44
C TYR A 20 13.69 -17.11 4.61
N SER A 21 14.91 -16.85 5.08
CA SER A 21 15.89 -16.07 4.32
C SER A 21 16.41 -16.83 3.09
N LEU A 22 16.49 -18.17 3.18
CA LEU A 22 16.91 -19.02 2.07
C LEU A 22 15.69 -19.50 1.27
N VAL A 23 15.71 -19.25 -0.04
CA VAL A 23 14.64 -19.68 -0.96
C VAL A 23 14.46 -21.20 -0.93
N GLU A 24 15.56 -21.95 -0.84
CA GLU A 24 15.61 -23.42 -0.83
C GLU A 24 14.91 -24.06 0.37
N GLN A 25 14.69 -23.31 1.45
CA GLN A 25 14.00 -23.82 2.65
C GLN A 25 12.47 -23.82 2.50
N HIS A 26 11.95 -23.22 1.44
CA HIS A 26 10.52 -23.19 1.17
C HIS A 26 10.05 -24.45 0.44
N SER A 27 8.82 -24.86 0.75
CA SER A 27 8.10 -25.88 -0.03
C SER A 27 7.78 -25.39 -1.44
N ASP A 28 7.59 -26.32 -2.37
CA ASP A 28 7.22 -25.98 -3.76
C ASP A 28 5.93 -25.15 -3.79
N CYS A 29 4.94 -25.49 -2.97
CA CYS A 29 3.69 -24.72 -2.84
C CYS A 29 3.93 -23.26 -2.44
N GLN A 30 4.87 -23.00 -1.53
CA GLN A 30 5.22 -21.63 -1.12
C GLN A 30 5.92 -20.87 -2.24
N LEU A 31 6.87 -21.50 -2.94
CA LEU A 31 7.57 -20.89 -4.09
C LEU A 31 6.60 -20.57 -5.23
N GLN A 32 5.73 -21.51 -5.57
CA GLN A 32 4.68 -21.33 -6.58
C GLN A 32 3.73 -20.21 -6.21
N ARG A 33 3.33 -20.12 -4.93
CA ARG A 33 2.46 -19.05 -4.45
C ARG A 33 3.15 -17.69 -4.53
N TRP A 34 4.41 -17.61 -4.11
CA TRP A 34 5.20 -16.38 -4.16
C TRP A 34 5.38 -15.87 -5.59
N LEU A 35 5.63 -16.77 -6.55
CA LEU A 35 5.72 -16.47 -7.98
C LEU A 35 4.36 -16.03 -8.55
N ALA A 36 3.27 -16.71 -8.17
CA ALA A 36 1.93 -16.33 -8.59
C ALA A 36 1.56 -14.90 -8.15
N CYS A 37 1.98 -14.49 -6.95
CA CYS A 37 1.77 -13.12 -6.46
C CYS A 37 2.45 -12.05 -7.32
N ARG A 38 3.41 -12.43 -8.18
CA ARG A 38 4.16 -11.54 -9.08
C ARG A 38 3.84 -11.79 -10.56
N SER A 39 2.75 -12.51 -10.82
CA SER A 39 2.36 -12.95 -12.18
C SER A 39 3.47 -13.71 -12.92
N LEU A 40 4.36 -14.39 -12.18
CA LEU A 40 5.43 -15.19 -12.75
C LEU A 40 4.99 -16.64 -12.95
N PRO A 41 5.59 -17.38 -13.90
CA PRO A 41 5.32 -18.79 -14.10
C PRO A 41 5.55 -19.60 -12.82
N LYS A 42 4.51 -20.31 -12.37
CA LYS A 42 4.54 -21.21 -11.20
C LYS A 42 4.73 -22.69 -11.58
N THR A 43 4.97 -22.98 -12.85
CA THR A 43 5.22 -24.33 -13.35
C THR A 43 6.72 -24.61 -13.42
N GLY A 44 7.08 -25.89 -13.48
CA GLY A 44 8.47 -26.35 -13.53
C GLY A 44 8.84 -27.26 -12.37
N ASN A 45 10.07 -27.76 -12.40
CA ASN A 45 10.64 -28.53 -11.29
C ASN A 45 11.09 -27.61 -10.15
N ARG A 46 11.48 -28.19 -9.01
CA ARG A 46 11.88 -27.43 -7.82
C ARG A 46 13.04 -26.48 -8.05
N SER A 47 14.09 -26.91 -8.77
CA SER A 47 15.25 -26.06 -9.05
C SER A 47 14.88 -24.86 -9.91
N GLU A 48 14.05 -25.05 -10.93
CA GLU A 48 13.55 -23.95 -11.78
C GLU A 48 12.73 -22.94 -10.98
N LEU A 49 11.91 -23.40 -10.03
CA LEU A 49 11.17 -22.50 -9.14
C LEU A 49 12.13 -21.68 -8.27
N ILE A 50 13.14 -22.32 -7.67
CA ILE A 50 14.15 -21.66 -6.83
C ILE A 50 14.94 -20.62 -7.64
N ASP A 51 15.43 -21.00 -8.83
CA ASP A 51 16.20 -20.10 -9.71
C ASP A 51 15.37 -18.89 -10.11
N ARG A 52 14.10 -19.09 -10.44
CA ARG A 52 13.19 -18.01 -10.83
C ARG A 52 12.94 -17.04 -9.69
N VAL A 53 12.73 -17.54 -8.47
CA VAL A 53 12.58 -16.70 -7.27
C VAL A 53 13.86 -15.94 -6.99
N ASN A 54 15.02 -16.61 -7.00
CA ASN A 54 16.32 -15.97 -6.80
C ASN A 54 16.60 -14.89 -7.85
N ASN A 55 16.32 -15.15 -9.13
CA ASN A 55 16.50 -14.16 -10.19
C ASN A 55 15.57 -12.95 -10.01
N CYS A 56 14.31 -13.18 -9.62
CA CYS A 56 13.36 -12.11 -9.33
C CYS A 56 13.87 -11.19 -8.20
N ILE A 57 14.37 -11.78 -7.11
CA ILE A 57 14.96 -11.04 -5.97
C ILE A 57 16.22 -10.28 -6.41
N LYS A 58 17.12 -10.92 -7.15
CA LYS A 58 18.36 -10.28 -7.64
C LYS A 58 18.08 -9.09 -8.55
N CYS A 59 17.05 -9.17 -9.39
CA CYS A 59 16.64 -8.08 -10.28
C CYS A 59 15.83 -6.98 -9.58
N GLY A 60 15.47 -7.15 -8.29
CA GLY A 60 14.65 -6.19 -7.54
C GLY A 60 13.20 -6.10 -7.99
N ALA A 61 12.74 -7.07 -8.80
CA ALA A 61 11.36 -7.19 -9.27
C ALA A 61 10.46 -7.89 -8.24
N ASP A 62 10.99 -8.22 -7.06
CA ASP A 62 10.29 -8.85 -5.96
C ASP A 62 9.30 -7.90 -5.25
N LYS A 63 9.40 -6.59 -5.48
CA LYS A 63 8.59 -5.57 -4.79
C LYS A 63 7.18 -5.43 -5.34
N ASP A 64 6.98 -5.78 -6.61
CA ASP A 64 5.73 -5.53 -7.33
C ASP A 64 4.78 -6.73 -7.19
N ILE A 65 3.72 -6.55 -6.41
CA ILE A 65 2.66 -7.55 -6.25
C ILE A 65 1.56 -7.31 -7.28
N ALA A 66 1.19 -8.36 -8.00
CA ALA A 66 0.18 -8.35 -9.03
C ALA A 66 -1.18 -7.93 -8.47
N VAL A 67 -1.77 -6.87 -9.03
CA VAL A 67 -3.06 -6.33 -8.59
C VAL A 67 -4.21 -7.32 -8.79
N ASN A 68 -4.12 -8.17 -9.81
CA ASN A 68 -5.14 -9.15 -10.17
C ASN A 68 -4.98 -10.51 -9.45
N ILE A 69 -4.05 -10.64 -8.50
CA ILE A 69 -3.85 -11.88 -7.75
C ILE A 69 -5.15 -12.29 -7.02
N ASP A 70 -5.48 -13.57 -7.10
CA ASP A 70 -6.75 -14.14 -6.60
C ASP A 70 -7.99 -13.40 -7.11
N GLY A 71 -7.96 -12.95 -8.37
CA GLY A 71 -9.07 -12.23 -9.00
C GLY A 71 -9.23 -10.78 -8.54
N GLY A 72 -8.19 -10.18 -7.96
CA GLY A 72 -8.23 -8.81 -7.45
C GLY A 72 -8.75 -8.68 -6.01
N LYS A 73 -9.08 -9.81 -5.37
CA LYS A 73 -9.62 -9.87 -4.00
C LYS A 73 -8.84 -8.99 -3.00
N TRP A 74 -7.52 -9.04 -3.05
CA TRP A 74 -6.66 -8.32 -2.12
C TRP A 74 -6.60 -6.82 -2.41
N TYR A 75 -6.66 -6.46 -3.68
CA TYR A 75 -6.76 -5.05 -4.09
C TYR A 75 -8.07 -4.42 -3.62
N ASP A 76 -9.18 -5.12 -3.84
CA ASP A 76 -10.50 -4.65 -3.40
C ASP A 76 -10.57 -4.49 -1.88
N LYS A 77 -10.03 -5.47 -1.13
CA LYS A 77 -9.91 -5.40 0.33
C LYS A 77 -9.12 -4.17 0.76
N LYS A 78 -7.94 -3.94 0.16
CA LYS A 78 -7.11 -2.77 0.48
C LYS A 78 -7.83 -1.46 0.19
N LEU A 79 -8.56 -1.39 -0.93
CA LEU A 79 -9.36 -0.22 -1.27
C LEU A 79 -10.47 0.04 -0.24
N GLU A 80 -11.12 -1.00 0.26
CA GLU A 80 -12.13 -0.90 1.31
C GLU A 80 -11.52 -0.43 2.64
N ASP A 81 -10.37 -0.98 3.03
CA ASP A 81 -9.67 -0.58 4.25
C ASP A 81 -9.22 0.89 4.17
N LEU A 82 -8.72 1.34 3.02
CA LEU A 82 -8.41 2.76 2.78
C LEU A 82 -9.66 3.64 2.88
N LYS A 83 -10.78 3.22 2.28
CA LYS A 83 -12.05 3.96 2.41
C LYS A 83 -12.46 4.10 3.87
N LYS A 84 -12.34 3.06 4.69
CA LYS A 84 -12.65 3.12 6.13
C LYS A 84 -11.74 4.11 6.87
N LEU A 85 -10.45 4.14 6.54
CA LEU A 85 -9.49 5.07 7.15
C LEU A 85 -9.78 6.54 6.82
N TYR A 86 -10.17 6.83 5.57
CA TYR A 86 -10.52 8.21 5.15
C TYR A 86 -11.97 8.60 5.47
N THR A 87 -12.83 7.61 5.75
CA THR A 87 -14.18 7.83 6.28
C THR A 87 -14.08 7.92 7.81
N THR A 88 -13.37 8.94 8.31
CA THR A 88 -13.62 9.39 9.68
C THR A 88 -15.10 9.80 9.78
N PRO A 89 -15.80 9.47 10.89
CA PRO A 89 -17.14 9.99 11.10
C PRO A 89 -17.01 11.50 11.19
N THR A 90 -17.56 12.22 10.22
CA THR A 90 -17.74 13.69 10.23
C THR A 90 -16.59 14.46 10.86
N LYS A 91 -15.73 15.08 10.04
CA LYS A 91 -15.17 16.38 10.43
C LYS A 91 -16.38 17.26 10.76
N GLN A 92 -16.83 17.29 12.02
CA GLN A 92 -17.59 18.40 12.53
C GLN A 92 -16.65 19.58 12.29
N LEU A 93 -17.00 20.41 11.30
CA LEU A 93 -16.34 21.69 11.14
C LEU A 93 -16.34 22.33 12.53
N PRO A 94 -15.21 22.88 13.00
CA PRO A 94 -15.20 23.56 14.29
C PRO A 94 -16.37 24.53 14.30
N TYR A 95 -17.25 24.38 15.29
CA TYR A 95 -18.48 25.14 15.41
C TYR A 95 -18.14 26.63 15.27
N LYS A 96 -18.58 27.25 14.17
CA LYS A 96 -18.50 28.70 14.03
C LYS A 96 -19.53 29.27 15.01
N PRO A 97 -19.13 29.98 16.07
CA PRO A 97 -20.12 30.57 16.95
C PRO A 97 -20.96 31.57 16.14
N LEU A 98 -22.29 31.46 16.23
CA LEU A 98 -23.21 32.34 15.50
C LEU A 98 -23.20 33.78 16.07
N ASN A 99 -22.63 33.95 17.26
CA ASN A 99 -22.65 35.13 18.10
C ASN A 99 -21.34 35.21 18.91
N GLY A 100 -20.89 36.42 19.27
CA GLY A 100 -19.60 36.64 19.95
C GLY A 100 -18.40 36.91 19.03
N TRP A 101 -18.64 37.07 17.72
CA TRP A 101 -17.65 37.67 16.82
C TRP A 101 -17.66 39.17 17.02
N GLU A 102 -16.70 39.68 17.80
CA GLU A 102 -16.43 41.11 17.84
C GLU A 102 -15.62 41.51 16.59
N THR A 103 -15.91 42.69 16.06
CA THR A 103 -15.14 43.25 14.95
C THR A 103 -13.68 43.37 15.38
N PHE A 104 -12.76 42.84 14.58
CA PHE A 104 -11.34 42.98 14.86
C PHE A 104 -11.01 44.47 15.00
N PRO A 105 -10.37 44.90 16.11
CA PRO A 105 -10.03 46.31 16.30
C PRO A 105 -8.97 46.68 15.26
N SER A 106 -9.41 47.30 14.17
CA SER A 106 -8.51 47.87 13.20
C SER A 106 -7.87 49.11 13.83
N CYS A 107 -6.65 48.96 14.32
CA CYS A 107 -5.81 50.10 14.67
C CYS A 107 -5.14 50.63 13.40
N ASP A 108 -4.96 51.95 13.32
CA ASP A 108 -4.19 52.55 12.25
C ASP A 108 -2.76 51.99 12.22
N ILE A 109 -2.31 51.60 11.03
CA ILE A 109 -0.94 51.12 10.82
C ILE A 109 0.01 52.30 11.11
N PRO A 110 1.01 52.14 12.01
CA PRO A 110 1.91 53.23 12.34
C PRO A 110 2.62 53.77 11.10
N LYS A 111 2.80 55.09 11.01
CA LYS A 111 3.41 55.82 9.88
C LYS A 111 4.78 55.29 9.41
N HIS A 112 5.47 54.50 10.23
CA HIS A 112 6.76 53.91 9.91
C HIS A 112 6.66 52.66 9.00
N PHE A 113 5.45 52.17 8.71
CA PHE A 113 5.20 50.99 7.88
C PHE A 113 4.58 51.32 6.50
N ASN A 114 4.54 52.60 6.10
CA ASN A 114 4.17 53.04 4.75
C ASN A 114 5.39 53.46 3.93
#